data_AF-A0A7L2X021-F1
#
_entry.id   AF-A0A7L2X021-F1
#
_cell.length_a   1.000
_cell.length_b   1.000
_cell.length_c   1.000
_cell.angle_alpha   90.00
_cell.angle_beta   90.00
_cell.angle_gamma   90.00
#
_symmetry.space_group_name_H-M   'P 1'
#
loop_
_entity.id
_entity.type
_entity.pdbx_description
1 polymer ?
#
loop_
_entity_poly.entity_id
_entity_poly.type
_entity_poly.pdbx_seq_one_letter_code
_entity_poly.pdbx_strand_id
1 'polypeptide(L)' 'MARPGHARSHPSLEEDEDEEAEDPVDAMISRTGCAAQHRELQECMAVRQDWRHCQPQVRALGECMARRQRAKEPRQA' A
#
# COMPACT_ATOMS: atom_id res chain seq x y z
N MET A 1 39.12 -3.08 -0.06
CA MET A 1 38.31 -3.46 1.11
C MET A 1 36.85 -3.35 0.70
N ALA A 2 36.13 -4.47 0.59
CA ALA A 2 34.73 -4.48 0.13
C ALA A 2 33.80 -3.91 1.22
N ARG A 3 32.86 -3.05 0.84
CA ARG A 3 31.92 -2.41 1.77
C ARG A 3 30.86 -3.45 2.21
N PRO A 4 30.48 -3.53 3.50
CA PRO A 4 29.45 -4.46 3.96
C PRO A 4 28.10 -4.15 3.29
N GLY A 5 27.51 -5.15 2.65
CA GLY A 5 26.15 -5.06 2.11
C GLY A 5 25.12 -4.96 3.24
N HIS A 6 24.13 -4.09 3.10
CA HIS A 6 23.02 -3.98 4.04
C HIS A 6 22.16 -5.25 3.95
N ALA A 7 22.38 -6.20 4.84
CA ALA A 7 21.47 -7.32 5.05
C ALA A 7 20.17 -6.78 5.64
N ARG A 8 19.06 -6.81 4.87
CA ARG A 8 17.72 -6.64 5.44
C ARG A 8 17.41 -7.90 6.23
N SER A 9 17.56 -7.83 7.54
CA SER A 9 16.97 -8.82 8.45
C SER A 9 15.46 -8.73 8.30
N HIS A 10 14.88 -9.61 7.48
CA HIS A 10 13.48 -9.97 7.64
C HIS A 10 13.46 -10.88 8.87
N PRO A 11 12.84 -10.50 9.99
CA PRO A 11 12.59 -11.47 11.04
C PRO A 11 11.77 -12.59 10.40
N SER A 12 12.29 -13.82 10.47
CA SER A 12 11.50 -15.01 10.19
C SER A 12 10.37 -14.98 11.21
N LEU A 13 9.21 -14.50 10.78
CA LEU A 13 8.00 -14.57 11.58
C LEU A 13 7.72 -16.06 11.74
N GLU A 14 7.73 -16.46 13.00
CA GLU A 14 7.24 -17.75 13.45
C GLU A 14 5.82 -17.93 12.90
N GLU A 15 5.51 -19.17 12.55
CA GLU A 15 4.27 -19.59 11.93
C GLU A 15 3.12 -19.40 12.94
N ASP A 16 2.57 -18.19 13.03
CA ASP A 16 1.36 -17.90 13.80
C ASP A 16 0.13 -18.04 12.87
N GLU A 17 -0.73 -18.97 13.25
CA GLU A 17 -1.88 -19.54 12.53
C GLU A 17 -3.07 -18.58 12.28
N ASP A 18 -2.83 -17.36 11.80
CA ASP A 18 -3.88 -16.46 11.31
C ASP A 18 -3.84 -16.38 9.78
N GLU A 19 -4.29 -17.46 9.13
CA GLU A 19 -4.45 -17.60 7.67
C GLU A 19 -5.46 -16.60 7.06
N GLU A 20 -6.00 -15.67 7.85
CA GLU A 20 -6.91 -14.61 7.44
C GLU A 20 -6.48 -13.23 8.01
N ALA A 21 -5.18 -13.02 8.21
CA ALA A 21 -4.67 -11.67 8.51
C ALA A 21 -4.86 -10.76 7.29
N GLU A 22 -5.84 -9.87 7.37
CA GLU A 22 -6.09 -8.81 6.39
C GLU A 22 -4.76 -8.10 6.07
N ASP A 23 -4.42 -7.96 4.78
CA ASP A 23 -3.14 -7.40 4.37
C ASP A 23 -2.91 -6.05 5.08
N PRO A 24 -1.77 -5.87 5.78
CA PRO A 24 -1.54 -4.67 6.58
C PRO A 24 -1.71 -3.37 5.78
N VAL A 25 -1.43 -3.39 4.47
CA VAL A 25 -1.62 -2.24 3.58
C VAL A 25 -3.10 -2.02 3.29
N ASP A 26 -3.88 -3.06 2.99
CA ASP A 26 -5.33 -2.94 2.80
C ASP A 26 -6.05 -2.42 4.07
N ALA A 27 -5.68 -2.94 5.24
CA ALA A 27 -6.21 -2.47 6.52
C ALA A 27 -5.88 -0.98 6.76
N MET A 28 -4.68 -0.54 6.39
CA MET A 28 -4.30 0.88 6.46
C MET A 28 -5.11 1.75 5.49
N ILE A 29 -5.26 1.30 4.24
CA ILE A 29 -5.98 2.02 3.18
C ILE A 29 -7.48 2.11 3.51
N SER A 30 -8.07 1.08 4.09
CA SER A 30 -9.46 1.10 4.56
C SER A 30 -9.72 2.23 5.56
N ARG A 31 -8.76 2.55 6.44
CA ARG A 31 -8.86 3.67 7.40
C ARG A 31 -8.72 5.05 6.74
N THR A 32 -8.15 5.14 5.54
CA THR A 32 -8.00 6.42 4.82
C THR A 32 -9.24 6.82 4.03
N GLY A 33 -10.15 5.87 3.77
CA GLY A 33 -11.31 6.06 2.90
C GLY A 33 -10.97 5.96 1.41
N CYS A 34 -9.75 5.53 1.06
CA CYS A 34 -9.30 5.34 -0.33
C CYS A 34 -9.37 3.88 -0.80
N ALA A 35 -10.13 3.04 -0.09
CA ALA A 35 -10.25 1.61 -0.38
C ALA A 35 -10.84 1.32 -1.76
N ALA A 36 -11.75 2.15 -2.27
CA ALA A 36 -12.33 1.96 -3.60
C ALA A 36 -11.27 2.03 -4.71
N GLN A 37 -10.44 3.09 -4.70
CA GLN A 37 -9.37 3.27 -5.68
C GLN A 37 -8.29 2.19 -5.55
N HIS A 38 -8.07 1.68 -4.33
CA HIS A 38 -7.16 0.58 -4.09
C HIS A 38 -7.67 -0.73 -4.70
N ARG A 39 -8.95 -1.06 -4.52
CA ARG A 39 -9.57 -2.23 -5.14
C ARG A 39 -9.55 -2.15 -6.67
N GLU A 40 -9.85 -1.00 -7.26
CA GLU A 40 -9.74 -0.81 -8.72
C GLU A 40 -8.30 -1.04 -9.22
N LEU A 41 -7.30 -0.60 -8.45
CA LEU A 41 -5.90 -0.86 -8.78
C LEU A 41 -5.56 -2.34 -8.67
N GLN A 42 -6.00 -3.01 -7.60
CA GLN A 42 -5.82 -4.46 -7.44
C GLN A 42 -6.47 -5.25 -8.57
N GLU A 43 -7.71 -4.92 -8.95
CA GLU A 43 -8.41 -5.53 -10.07
C GLU A 43 -7.65 -5.33 -11.39
N CYS A 44 -7.16 -4.11 -11.65
CA CYS A 44 -6.36 -3.85 -12.84
C CYS A 44 -5.08 -4.69 -12.87
N MET A 45 -4.38 -4.81 -11.73
CA MET A 45 -3.18 -5.61 -11.62
C MET A 45 -3.48 -7.12 -11.72
N ALA A 46 -4.61 -7.58 -11.17
CA ALA A 46 -5.04 -8.98 -11.28
C ALA A 46 -5.33 -9.37 -12.73
N VAL A 47 -5.96 -8.48 -13.50
CA VAL A 47 -6.32 -8.72 -14.91
C VAL A 47 -5.12 -8.56 -15.85
N ARG A 48 -4.35 -7.47 -15.70
CA ARG A 48 -3.32 -7.08 -16.68
C ARG A 48 -1.91 -7.49 -16.28
N GLN A 49 -1.64 -7.57 -14.98
CA GLN A 49 -0.31 -7.81 -14.41
C GLN A 49 0.78 -6.82 -14.89
N ASP A 50 0.38 -5.67 -15.44
CA ASP A 50 1.28 -4.62 -15.89
C ASP A 50 0.83 -3.26 -15.32
N TRP A 51 1.61 -2.76 -14.37
CA TRP A 51 1.37 -1.49 -13.70
C TRP A 51 1.40 -0.28 -14.66
N ARG A 52 2.05 -0.38 -15.83
CA ARG A 52 2.05 0.69 -16.84
C ARG A 52 0.66 0.90 -17.45
N HIS A 53 -0.11 -0.18 -17.58
CA HIS A 53 -1.49 -0.10 -18.05
C HIS A 53 -2.46 0.29 -16.92
N CYS A 54 -2.05 0.14 -15.66
CA CYS A 54 -2.81 0.55 -14.48
C CYS A 54 -2.48 1.96 -13.98
N GLN A 55 -1.74 2.75 -14.76
CA GLN A 55 -1.39 4.14 -14.45
C GLN A 55 -2.59 5.02 -14.05
N PRO A 56 -3.77 4.92 -14.72
CA PRO A 56 -4.95 5.67 -14.30
C PRO A 56 -5.38 5.36 -12.86
N GLN A 57 -5.43 4.08 -12.49
CA GLN A 57 -5.82 3.61 -11.17
C GLN A 57 -4.78 4.00 -10.10
N VAL A 58 -3.49 3.90 -10.43
CA VAL A 58 -2.40 4.36 -9.55
C VAL A 58 -2.53 5.86 -9.25
N ARG A 59 -2.82 6.68 -10.26
CA ARG A 59 -3.01 8.13 -10.08
C ARG A 59 -4.25 8.43 -9.22
N ALA A 60 -5.36 7.74 -9.47
CA ALA A 60 -6.59 7.92 -8.68
C ALA A 60 -6.37 7.61 -7.19
N LEU A 61 -5.68 6.51 -6.88
CA LEU A 61 -5.31 6.17 -5.51
C LEU A 61 -4.38 7.23 -4.88
N GLY A 62 -3.37 7.67 -5.63
CA GLY A 62 -2.43 8.71 -5.19
C GLY A 62 -3.10 10.05 -4.90
N GLU A 63 -4.04 10.47 -5.74
CA GLU A 63 -4.82 11.70 -5.53
C GLU A 63 -5.72 11.59 -4.29
N CYS A 64 -6.38 10.45 -4.08
CA CYS A 64 -7.17 10.22 -2.88
C CYS A 64 -6.32 10.33 -1.61
N MET A 65 -5.16 9.69 -1.59
CA MET A 65 -4.24 9.75 -0.46
C MET A 65 -3.69 11.16 -0.24
N ALA A 66 -3.32 11.88 -1.31
CA ALA A 66 -2.86 13.26 -1.21
C ALA A 66 -3.93 14.18 -0.60
N ARG A 67 -5.20 14.02 -0.97
CA ARG A 67 -6.32 14.74 -0.36
C ARG A 67 -6.46 14.42 1.14
N ARG A 68 -6.32 13.14 1.52
CA ARG A 68 -6.35 12.73 2.93
C ARG A 68 -5.18 13.31 3.73
N GLN A 69 -3.99 13.36 3.16
CA GLN A 69 -2.82 13.95 3.82
C GLN A 69 -3.02 15.44 4.07
N ARG A 70 -3.49 16.19 3.06
CA ARG A 70 -3.83 17.62 3.20
C ARG A 70 -4.93 17.87 4.23
N ALA A 71 -5.94 17.01 4.28
CA ALA A 71 -7.02 17.10 5.27
C ALA A 71 -6.58 16.77 6.71
N LYS A 72 -5.50 16.00 6.88
CA LYS A 72 -4.85 15.76 8.19
C LYS A 72 -3.99 16.95 8.65
N GLU A 73 -3.72 17.92 7.76
CA GLU A 73 -2.86 19.08 8.00
C GLU A 73 -3.60 20.33 8.57
N PRO A 74 -4.42 20.20 9.64
CA PRO A 74 -4.57 21.35 10.56
C PRO A 74 -4.56 21.01 12.07
N ARG A 75 -3.73 20.06 12.55
CA ARG A 75 -3.57 19.77 14.00
C ARG A 75 -2.13 19.54 14.47
N GLN A 76 -1.14 19.98 13.71
CA GLN A 76 0.28 20.00 14.12
C GLN A 76 0.73 21.46 14.27
N ALA A 77 -0.01 22.24 15.08
CA ALA A 77 0.33 23.59 15.50
C ALA A 77 -0.11 23.76 16.95
#